data_AF-A0A521GZ73-F1
#
_entry.id   AF-A0A521GZ73-F1
#
_cell.length_a   1.000
_cell.length_b   1.000
_cell.length_c   1.000
_cell.angle_alpha   90.00
_cell.angle_beta   90.00
_cell.angle_gamma   90.00
#
_symmetry.space_group_name_H-M   'P 1'
#
loop_
_entity.id
_entity.type
_entity.pdbx_description
1 polymer ?
#
loop_
_entity_poly.entity_id
_entity_poly.type
_entity_poly.pdbx_seq_one_letter_code
_entity_poly.pdbx_strand_id
1 'polypeptide(L)'
;MVPLIVLVLATLLARLAGLWWLPLRSWAAAARVGLAVMFCFTAVAHFGSMRADLVRMVPPWVPDPELVVTLTGVCEILGAVGLLVPSTRRLAAAALILFLIAVLPANIHAATSGATLRGEPVTPLVPRIALQILFIALLWWAGIHRGRRPAAPAQSM
;
A
#
# COMPACT_ATOMS: atom_id res chain seq x y z
N MET A 1 12.17 -0.26 -5.19
CA MET A 1 12.36 -1.62 -4.62
C MET A 1 12.18 -1.69 -3.10
N VAL A 2 12.61 -0.68 -2.33
CA VAL A 2 12.50 -0.69 -0.84
C VAL A 2 11.10 -1.03 -0.31
N PRO A 3 9.99 -0.48 -0.82
CA PRO A 3 8.65 -0.83 -0.32
C PRO A 3 8.32 -2.33 -0.46
N LEU A 4 8.77 -2.98 -1.55
CA LEU A 4 8.57 -4.43 -1.72
C LEU A 4 9.32 -5.22 -0.65
N ILE A 5 10.55 -4.83 -0.33
CA ILE A 5 11.36 -5.48 0.71
C ILE A 5 10.66 -5.35 2.06
N VAL A 6 10.21 -4.14 2.41
CA VAL A 6 9.46 -3.88 3.66
C VAL A 6 8.20 -4.75 3.73
N LEU A 7 7.42 -4.79 2.65
CA LEU A 7 6.21 -5.62 2.55
C LEU A 7 6.52 -7.10 2.79
N VAL A 8 7.52 -7.66 2.10
CA VAL A 8 7.87 -9.07 2.19
C VAL A 8 8.35 -9.41 3.60
N LEU A 9 9.31 -8.64 4.15
CA LEU A 9 9.84 -8.89 5.48
C LEU A 9 8.76 -8.79 6.55
N ALA A 10 7.94 -7.73 6.53
CA ALA A 10 6.86 -7.55 7.49
C ALA A 10 5.80 -8.66 7.37
N THR A 11 5.50 -9.13 6.15
CA THR A 11 4.58 -10.26 5.93
C THR A 11 5.14 -11.56 6.52
N LEU A 12 6.42 -11.86 6.26
CA LEU A 12 7.06 -13.07 6.77
C LEU A 12 7.17 -13.06 8.30
N LEU A 13 7.55 -11.93 8.89
CA LEU A 13 7.58 -11.76 10.35
C LEU A 13 6.19 -11.91 10.95
N ALA A 14 5.16 -11.30 10.35
CA ALA A 14 3.77 -11.48 10.80
C ALA A 14 3.32 -12.94 10.68
N ARG A 15 3.76 -13.66 9.64
CA ARG A 15 3.44 -15.08 9.45
C ARG A 15 4.09 -15.96 10.51
N LEU A 16 5.35 -15.68 10.87
CA LEU A 16 6.09 -16.37 11.92
C LEU A 16 5.50 -16.08 13.30
N ALA A 17 5.16 -14.82 13.60
CA ALA A 17 4.45 -14.44 14.82
C ALA A 17 3.07 -15.14 14.91
N GLY A 18 2.41 -15.34 13.78
CA GLY A 18 1.17 -16.12 13.69
C GLY A 18 1.30 -17.61 14.03
N LEU A 19 2.52 -18.16 14.16
CA LEU A 19 2.73 -19.51 14.71
C LEU A 19 2.45 -19.54 16.22
N TRP A 20 2.57 -18.38 16.88
CA TRP A 20 2.36 -18.20 18.32
C TRP A 20 1.00 -17.52 18.59
N TRP A 21 0.49 -16.72 17.65
CA TRP A 21 -0.72 -15.91 17.77
C TRP A 21 -1.81 -16.27 16.74
N LEU A 22 -2.97 -16.74 17.21
CA LEU A 22 -4.07 -17.30 16.40
C LEU A 22 -4.58 -16.44 15.22
N PRO A 23 -4.80 -15.11 15.33
CA PRO A 23 -5.38 -14.32 14.24
C PRO A 23 -4.43 -13.97 13.09
N LEU A 24 -3.11 -14.24 13.19
CA LEU A 24 -2.14 -14.05 12.10
C LEU A 24 -1.80 -15.37 11.36
N ARG A 25 -2.50 -16.47 11.65
CA ARG A 25 -2.23 -17.77 11.02
C ARG A 25 -2.50 -17.82 9.52
N SER A 26 -3.37 -16.95 9.00
CA SER A 26 -3.64 -16.92 7.56
C SER A 26 -2.65 -16.02 6.82
N TRP A 27 -2.22 -16.45 5.64
CA TRP A 27 -1.41 -15.63 4.73
C TRP A 27 -2.06 -14.29 4.41
N ALA A 28 -3.39 -14.25 4.28
CA ALA A 28 -4.13 -13.01 4.06
C ALA A 28 -4.04 -12.05 5.25
N ALA A 29 -3.99 -12.55 6.49
CA ALA A 29 -3.79 -11.71 7.68
C ALA A 29 -2.36 -11.16 7.75
N ALA A 30 -1.35 -12.01 7.51
CA ALA A 30 0.04 -11.61 7.47
C ALA A 30 0.29 -10.56 6.36
N ALA A 31 -0.29 -10.75 5.16
CA ALA A 31 -0.16 -9.81 4.06
C ALA A 31 -0.78 -8.43 4.36
N ARG A 32 -1.89 -8.37 5.13
CA ARG A 32 -2.45 -7.07 5.57
C ARG A 32 -1.51 -6.33 6.50
N VAL A 33 -0.84 -7.05 7.41
CA VAL A 33 0.18 -6.46 8.28
C VAL A 33 1.34 -5.94 7.43
N GLY A 34 1.83 -6.75 6.49
CA GLY A 34 2.88 -6.32 5.58
C GLY A 34 2.51 -5.10 4.75
N LEU A 35 1.31 -5.05 4.19
CA LEU A 35 0.78 -3.90 3.44
C LEU A 35 0.66 -2.67 4.34
N ALA A 36 0.11 -2.81 5.55
CA ALA A 36 -0.01 -1.71 6.49
C ALA A 36 1.36 -1.14 6.89
N VAL A 37 2.32 -1.99 7.21
CA VAL A 37 3.70 -1.56 7.53
C VAL A 37 4.36 -0.88 6.33
N MET A 38 4.20 -1.44 5.12
CA MET A 38 4.71 -0.83 3.90
C MET A 38 4.11 0.56 3.64
N PHE A 39 2.79 0.72 3.76
CA PHE A 39 2.12 2.02 3.56
C PHE A 39 2.50 3.04 4.65
N CYS A 40 2.64 2.61 5.91
CA CYS A 40 3.19 3.48 6.94
C CYS A 40 4.63 3.90 6.63
N PHE A 41 5.46 2.97 6.12
CA PHE A 41 6.83 3.26 5.73
C PHE A 41 6.92 4.27 4.58
N THR A 42 6.07 4.14 3.55
CA THR A 42 6.00 5.11 2.45
C THR A 42 5.44 6.46 2.92
N ALA A 43 4.49 6.46 3.87
CA ALA A 43 3.94 7.67 4.44
C ALA A 43 5.00 8.55 5.14
N VAL A 44 6.02 7.95 5.77
CA VAL A 44 7.13 8.70 6.41
C VAL A 44 7.82 9.65 5.42
N ALA A 45 7.92 9.28 4.14
CA ALA A 45 8.55 10.11 3.13
C ALA A 45 7.82 11.45 2.91
N HIS A 46 6.52 11.51 3.19
CA HIS A 46 5.68 12.72 3.01
C HIS A 46 5.91 13.78 4.09
N PHE A 47 6.41 13.38 5.26
CA PHE A 47 6.57 14.27 6.42
C PHE A 47 8.03 14.48 6.84
N GLY A 48 8.97 13.75 6.24
CA GLY A 48 10.39 13.79 6.57
C GLY A 48 11.26 14.52 5.56
N SER A 49 12.55 14.17 5.55
CA SER A 49 13.56 14.77 4.67
C SER A 49 13.33 14.54 3.17
N MET A 50 12.46 13.60 2.80
CA MET A 50 12.12 13.27 1.41
C MET A 50 10.96 14.12 0.87
N ARG A 51 10.31 14.93 1.70
CA ARG A 51 9.13 15.71 1.32
C ARG A 51 9.41 16.63 0.13
N ALA A 52 10.53 17.35 0.15
CA ALA A 52 10.90 18.26 -0.94
C ALA A 52 11.06 17.53 -2.28
N ASP A 53 11.61 16.31 -2.26
CA ASP A 53 11.77 15.48 -3.45
C ASP A 53 10.42 15.01 -3.98
N LEU A 54 9.51 14.60 -3.09
CA LEU A 54 8.15 14.19 -3.47
C LEU A 54 7.35 15.34 -4.10
N VAL A 55 7.46 16.56 -3.56
CA VAL A 55 6.82 17.75 -4.12
C VAL A 55 7.32 18.00 -5.55
N ARG A 56 8.62 17.81 -5.83
CA ARG A 56 9.17 17.94 -7.18
C ARG A 56 8.75 16.83 -8.15
N MET A 57 8.25 15.71 -7.64
CA MET A 57 7.70 14.62 -8.47
C MET A 57 6.24 14.85 -8.88
N VAL A 58 5.56 15.83 -8.25
CA VAL A 58 4.18 16.13 -8.57
C VAL A 58 4.10 16.80 -9.95
N PRO A 59 3.20 16.35 -10.85
CA PRO A 59 3.05 16.97 -12.16
C PRO A 59 2.66 18.45 -12.07
N PRO A 60 3.11 19.30 -13.00
CA PRO A 60 2.92 20.75 -12.92
C PRO A 60 1.44 21.21 -13.04
N TRP A 61 0.54 20.34 -13.51
CA TRP A 61 -0.89 20.63 -13.59
C TRP A 61 -1.64 20.42 -12.26
N VAL A 62 -1.00 19.83 -11.26
CA VAL A 62 -1.59 19.63 -9.93
C VAL A 62 -1.49 20.94 -9.13
N PRO A 63 -2.62 21.50 -8.66
CA PRO A 63 -2.58 22.67 -7.81
C PRO A 63 -2.04 22.29 -6.42
N ASP A 64 -1.21 23.17 -5.84
CA ASP A 64 -0.65 23.03 -4.50
C ASP A 64 -0.01 21.64 -4.22
N PRO A 65 1.14 21.35 -4.84
CA PRO A 65 1.80 20.05 -4.72
C PRO A 65 2.20 19.71 -3.27
N GLU A 66 2.42 20.73 -2.44
CA GLU A 66 2.73 20.58 -1.02
C GLU A 66 1.56 20.03 -0.21
N LEU A 67 0.37 20.59 -0.43
CA LEU A 67 -0.86 20.08 0.18
C LEU A 67 -1.14 18.66 -0.31
N VAL A 68 -1.02 18.41 -1.61
CA VAL A 68 -1.29 17.08 -2.20
C VAL A 68 -0.38 16.01 -1.61
N VAL A 69 0.93 16.27 -1.48
CA VAL A 69 1.88 15.36 -0.81
C VAL A 69 1.48 15.14 0.65
N THR A 70 1.01 16.16 1.35
CA THR A 70 0.54 16.00 2.73
C THR A 70 -0.68 15.08 2.79
N LEU A 71 -1.67 15.32 1.92
CA LEU A 71 -2.89 14.51 1.84
C LEU A 71 -2.60 13.05 1.46
N THR A 72 -1.67 12.81 0.54
CA THR A 72 -1.31 11.45 0.13
C THR A 72 -0.68 10.68 1.29
N GLY A 73 0.19 11.31 2.08
CA GLY A 73 0.76 10.70 3.29
C GLY A 73 -0.29 10.38 4.35
N VAL A 74 -1.27 11.26 4.57
CA VAL A 74 -2.39 11.00 5.49
C VAL A 74 -3.26 9.84 5.01
N CYS A 75 -3.57 9.79 3.71
CA CYS A 75 -4.34 8.71 3.10
C CYS A 75 -3.67 7.34 3.27
N GLU A 76 -2.34 7.27 3.12
CA GLU A 76 -1.59 6.03 3.33
C GLU A 76 -1.69 5.54 4.79
N ILE A 77 -1.55 6.44 5.76
CA ILE A 77 -1.65 6.09 7.20
C ILE A 77 -3.08 5.62 7.53
N LEU A 78 -4.10 6.38 7.13
CA LEU A 78 -5.50 6.03 7.39
C LEU A 78 -5.87 4.71 6.72
N GLY A 79 -5.42 4.50 5.48
CA GLY A 79 -5.61 3.25 4.76
C GLY A 79 -4.92 2.08 5.45
N ALA A 80 -3.68 2.25 5.91
CA ALA A 80 -2.92 1.22 6.63
C ALA A 80 -3.62 0.81 7.93
N VAL A 81 -4.04 1.78 8.76
CA VAL A 81 -4.80 1.52 9.99
C VAL A 81 -6.13 0.85 9.68
N GLY A 82 -6.87 1.39 8.69
CA GLY A 82 -8.16 0.87 8.27
C GLY A 82 -8.10 -0.57 7.73
N LEU A 83 -6.95 -0.99 7.15
CA LEU A 83 -6.74 -2.34 6.63
C LEU A 83 -6.64 -3.39 7.75
N LEU A 84 -6.13 -3.00 8.91
CA LEU A 84 -5.97 -3.88 10.07
C LEU A 84 -7.28 -4.08 10.84
N VAL A 85 -8.15 -3.08 10.86
CA VAL A 85 -9.43 -3.13 11.56
C VAL A 85 -10.47 -3.92 10.73
N PRO A 86 -11.05 -5.03 11.24
CA PRO A 86 -11.93 -5.90 10.46
C PRO A 86 -13.17 -5.23 9.86
N SER A 87 -13.75 -4.24 10.54
CA SER A 87 -14.94 -3.51 10.09
C SER A 87 -14.66 -2.57 8.92
N THR A 88 -13.47 -1.95 8.88
CA THR A 88 -13.09 -0.97 7.84
C THR A 88 -12.24 -1.57 6.73
N ARG A 89 -11.69 -2.77 6.91
CA ARG A 89 -10.72 -3.42 6.02
C ARG A 89 -11.05 -3.32 4.53
N ARG A 90 -12.30 -3.62 4.18
CA ARG A 90 -12.74 -3.64 2.77
C ARG A 90 -12.75 -2.25 2.16
N LEU A 91 -13.25 -1.28 2.91
CA LEU A 91 -13.26 0.12 2.50
C LEU A 91 -11.83 0.65 2.41
N ALA A 92 -10.98 0.36 3.39
CA ALA A 92 -9.58 0.76 3.39
C ALA A 92 -8.80 0.15 2.20
N ALA A 93 -9.01 -1.13 1.91
CA ALA A 93 -8.39 -1.78 0.76
C ALA A 93 -8.85 -1.16 -0.57
N ALA A 94 -10.15 -0.89 -0.74
CA ALA A 94 -10.68 -0.23 -1.92
C ALA A 94 -10.14 1.21 -2.06
N ALA A 95 -10.10 1.97 -0.96
CA ALA A 95 -9.56 3.32 -0.92
C ALA A 95 -8.07 3.34 -1.28
N LEU A 96 -7.27 2.41 -0.74
CA LEU A 96 -5.85 2.30 -1.08
C LEU A 96 -5.62 1.88 -2.55
N ILE A 97 -6.48 1.03 -3.12
CA ILE A 97 -6.44 0.70 -4.56
C ILE A 97 -6.71 1.95 -5.41
N LEU A 98 -7.78 2.68 -5.09
CA LEU A 98 -8.12 3.93 -5.77
C LEU A 98 -7.01 4.98 -5.62
N PHE A 99 -6.42 5.09 -4.43
CA PHE A 99 -5.27 5.93 -4.16
C PHE A 99 -4.09 5.58 -5.06
N LEU A 100 -3.71 4.30 -5.15
CA LEU A 100 -2.61 3.85 -6.03
C LEU A 100 -2.89 4.21 -7.50
N ILE A 101 -4.12 4.03 -7.97
CA ILE A 101 -4.53 4.44 -9.32
C ILE A 101 -4.41 5.96 -9.50
N ALA A 102 -4.86 6.74 -8.51
CA ALA A 102 -4.84 8.20 -8.55
C ALA A 102 -3.43 8.80 -8.56
N VAL A 103 -2.45 8.17 -7.89
CA VAL A 103 -1.04 8.62 -7.90
C VAL A 103 -0.24 8.15 -9.12
N LEU A 104 -0.83 7.30 -9.98
CA LEU A 104 -0.14 6.79 -11.18
C LEU A 104 0.37 7.91 -12.11
N PRO A 105 -0.36 9.01 -12.39
CA PRO A 105 0.14 10.11 -13.20
C PRO A 105 1.40 10.76 -12.61
N ALA A 106 1.46 10.94 -11.29
CA ALA A 106 2.65 11.47 -10.61
C ALA A 106 3.83 10.48 -10.70
N ASN A 107 3.56 9.18 -10.57
CA ASN A 107 4.55 8.12 -10.76
C ASN A 107 5.11 8.06 -12.19
N ILE A 108 4.27 8.30 -13.21
CA ILE A 108 4.70 8.40 -14.60
C ILE A 108 5.57 9.64 -14.78
N HIS A 109 5.09 10.80 -14.32
CA HIS A 109 5.82 12.06 -14.44
C HIS A 109 7.21 11.98 -13.80
N ALA A 110 7.31 11.49 -12.56
CA ALA A 110 8.58 11.32 -11.88
C ALA A 110 9.57 10.45 -12.66
N ALA A 111 9.09 9.35 -13.26
CA ALA A 111 9.92 8.42 -14.02
C ALA A 111 10.37 8.97 -15.38
N THR A 112 9.61 9.87 -16.00
CA THR A 112 9.93 10.46 -17.30
C THR A 112 10.67 11.80 -17.20
N SER A 113 10.57 12.51 -16.08
CA SER A 113 11.24 13.80 -15.85
C SER A 113 12.65 13.70 -15.30
N GLY A 114 13.17 12.47 -15.09
CA GLY A 114 14.49 12.27 -14.48
C GLY A 114 14.55 12.69 -13.01
N ALA A 115 13.41 12.65 -12.31
CA ALA A 115 13.35 13.04 -10.91
C ALA A 115 14.28 12.18 -10.05
N THR A 116 14.82 12.78 -9.00
CA THR A 116 15.66 12.11 -8.01
C THR A 116 14.96 12.04 -6.66
N LEU A 117 15.25 10.99 -5.92
CA LEU A 117 14.79 10.75 -4.55
C LEU A 117 16.00 10.46 -3.69
N ARG A 118 16.28 11.33 -2.71
CA ARG A 118 17.50 11.29 -1.89
C ARG A 118 18.79 11.32 -2.73
N GLY A 119 18.78 12.04 -3.85
CA GLY A 119 19.92 12.13 -4.76
C GLY A 119 20.04 10.96 -5.75
N GLU A 120 19.24 9.90 -5.60
CA GLU A 120 19.25 8.75 -6.52
C GLU A 120 18.13 8.84 -7.56
N PRO A 121 18.30 8.32 -8.79
CA PRO A 121 17.22 8.24 -9.76
C PRO A 121 16.01 7.50 -9.20
N VAL A 122 14.81 8.02 -9.48
CA VAL A 122 13.59 7.31 -9.11
C VAL A 122 13.50 5.94 -9.78
N THR A 123 12.74 5.03 -9.16
CA THR A 123 12.49 3.71 -9.76
C THR A 123 11.92 3.88 -11.18
N PRO A 124 12.49 3.21 -12.20
CA PRO A 124 12.02 3.31 -13.59
C PRO A 124 10.55 2.91 -13.74
N LEU A 125 9.92 3.37 -14.82
CA LEU A 125 8.48 3.25 -15.00
C LEU A 125 7.97 1.79 -14.98
N VAL A 126 8.60 0.90 -15.74
CA VAL A 126 8.18 -0.51 -15.85
C VAL A 126 8.17 -1.23 -14.49
N PRO A 127 9.29 -1.29 -13.73
CA PRO A 127 9.27 -1.92 -12.42
C PRO A 127 8.34 -1.20 -11.43
N ARG A 128 8.16 0.11 -11.55
CA ARG A 128 7.22 0.88 -10.72
C ARG A 128 5.77 0.46 -10.97
N ILE A 129 5.34 0.38 -12.23
CA ILE A 129 3.99 -0.07 -12.58
C ILE A 129 3.78 -1.52 -12.15
N ALA A 130 4.76 -2.40 -12.37
CA ALA A 130 4.67 -3.79 -11.94
C ALA A 130 4.47 -3.92 -10.42
N LEU A 131 5.23 -3.15 -9.62
CA LEU A 131 5.05 -3.08 -8.17
C LEU A 131 3.68 -2.54 -7.78
N GLN A 132 3.19 -1.50 -8.45
CA GLN A 132 1.89 -0.93 -8.17
C GLN A 132 0.75 -1.92 -8.45
N ILE A 133 0.82 -2.66 -9.57
CA ILE A 133 -0.12 -3.74 -9.91
C ILE A 133 -0.07 -4.83 -8.83
N LEU A 134 1.13 -5.23 -8.39
CA LEU A 134 1.29 -6.20 -7.32
C LEU A 134 0.61 -5.74 -6.01
N PHE A 135 0.80 -4.48 -5.61
CA PHE A 135 0.18 -3.95 -4.40
C PHE A 135 -1.34 -3.89 -4.51
N ILE A 136 -1.87 -3.49 -5.67
CA ILE A 136 -3.32 -3.52 -5.96
C ILE A 136 -3.87 -4.95 -5.85
N ALA A 137 -3.18 -5.93 -6.45
CA ALA A 137 -3.59 -7.33 -6.40
C ALA A 137 -3.60 -7.87 -4.96
N LEU A 138 -2.58 -7.54 -4.16
CA LEU A 138 -2.49 -7.93 -2.76
C LEU A 138 -3.56 -7.26 -1.90
N LEU A 139 -3.86 -5.98 -2.12
CA LEU A 139 -4.94 -5.27 -1.44
C LEU A 139 -6.30 -5.90 -1.74
N TRP A 140 -6.55 -6.22 -3.01
CA TRP A 140 -7.78 -6.90 -3.42
C TRP A 140 -7.90 -8.29 -2.78
N TRP A 141 -6.86 -9.10 -2.90
CA TRP A 141 -6.85 -10.46 -2.37
C TRP A 141 -6.94 -10.51 -0.85
N ALA A 142 -6.12 -9.72 -0.15
CA ALA A 142 -6.07 -9.77 1.30
C ALA A 142 -7.22 -8.99 1.95
N GLY A 143 -7.66 -7.87 1.35
CA GLY A 143 -8.61 -6.93 1.93
C GLY A 143 -10.07 -7.12 1.50
N ILE A 144 -10.32 -7.51 0.24
CA ILE A 144 -11.66 -7.52 -0.36
C ILE A 144 -12.18 -8.95 -0.56
N HIS A 145 -11.34 -9.82 -1.15
CA HIS A 145 -11.71 -11.18 -1.49
C HIS A 145 -12.08 -11.98 -0.23
N ARG A 146 -13.37 -12.29 -0.10
CA ARG A 146 -13.85 -13.26 0.89
C ARG A 146 -13.69 -14.64 0.27
N GLY A 147 -12.80 -15.46 0.80
CA GLY A 147 -12.85 -16.90 0.55
C GLY A 147 -14.27 -17.38 0.84
N ARG A 148 -14.92 -18.01 -0.14
CA ARG A 148 -16.25 -18.58 0.01
C ARG A 148 -16.24 -19.45 1.26
N ARG A 149 -17.02 -19.10 2.29
CA ARG A 149 -17.32 -20.08 3.34
C ARG A 149 -18.06 -21.22 2.63
N PRO A 150 -17.62 -22.49 2.74
CA PRO A 150 -18.44 -23.61 2.31
C PRO A 150 -19.83 -23.42 2.92
N ALA A 151 -20.88 -23.50 2.09
CA ALA A 151 -22.23 -23.50 2.61
C ALA A 151 -22.32 -24.58 3.68
N ALA A 152 -22.82 -24.23 4.87
CA ALA A 152 -23.07 -25.23 5.90
C ALA A 152 -23.96 -26.31 5.26
N PRO A 153 -23.62 -27.60 5.39
CA PRO A 153 -24.47 -28.66 4.87
C PRO A 153 -25.87 -28.44 5.44
N ALA A 154 -26.86 -28.33 4.56
CA ALA A 154 -28.26 -28.25 4.96
C ALA A 154 -28.53 -29.42 5.89
N GLN A 155 -28.86 -29.12 7.15
CA GLN A 155 -29.33 -30.12 8.08
C GLN A 155 -30.69 -30.58 7.54
N SER A 156 -30.69 -31.71 6.84
CA SER A 156 -31.91 -32.42 6.46
C SER A 156 -32.54 -32.96 7.74
N MET A 157 -33.67 -32.37 8.13
CA MET A 157 -34.64 -32.99 9.03
C MET A 157 -35.47 -34.04 8.28
#